data_AF-A0A2R4FJ22-F1
#
_entry.id   AF-A0A2R4FJ22-F1
#
_cell.length_a   1.000
_cell.length_b   1.000
_cell.length_c   1.000
_cell.angle_alpha   90.00
_cell.angle_beta   90.00
_cell.angle_gamma   90.00
#
_symmetry.space_group_name_H-M   'P 1'
#
loop_
_entity.id
_entity.type
_entity.pdbx_description
1 polymer ?
#
loop_
_entity_poly.entity_id
_entity_poly.type
_entity_poly.pdbx_seq_one_letter_code
_entity_poly.pdbx_strand_id
1 'polypeptide(L)'
;MASIEEVKAALAQAADQGNSTLNQIRSAIENTEQVLTRLRAVAAGTGHPKIAEAINRAEQTKQRLTEAATMIQGSAVAAREYANVLG
;
A
#
# COMPACT_ATOMS: atom_id res chain seq x y z
N MET A 1 29.53 -16.52 2.04
CA MET A 1 28.80 -16.06 0.83
C MET A 1 27.56 -16.93 0.74
N ALA A 2 26.38 -16.34 0.57
CA ALA A 2 25.17 -17.11 0.32
C ALA A 2 25.28 -17.81 -1.04
N SER A 3 24.79 -19.04 -1.12
CA SER A 3 24.63 -19.76 -2.38
C SER A 3 23.54 -19.11 -3.24
N ILE A 4 23.58 -19.35 -4.55
CA ILE A 4 22.57 -18.84 -5.50
C ILE A 4 21.16 -19.29 -5.09
N GLU A 5 21.02 -20.52 -4.61
CA GLU A 5 19.74 -21.06 -4.13
C GLU A 5 19.23 -20.33 -2.88
N GLU A 6 20.10 -19.98 -1.93
CA GLU A 6 19.73 -19.17 -0.77
C GLU A 6 19.29 -17.76 -1.17
N VAL A 7 19.94 -17.16 -2.17
CA VAL A 7 19.55 -15.84 -2.70
C VAL A 7 18.18 -15.91 -3.39
N LYS A 8 17.93 -16.93 -4.23
CA LYS A 8 16.62 -17.13 -4.88
C LYS A 8 15.50 -17.35 -3.86
N ALA A 9 15.74 -18.17 -2.83
CA ALA A 9 14.78 -18.41 -1.77
C ALA A 9 14.44 -17.11 -1.01
N ALA A 10 15.44 -16.29 -0.68
CA ALA A 10 15.24 -15.00 -0.03
C ALA A 10 14.45 -14.02 -0.91
N LEU A 11 14.73 -13.97 -2.22
CA LEU A 11 13.99 -13.13 -3.18
C LEU A 11 12.54 -13.56 -3.34
N ALA A 12 12.28 -14.88 -3.40
CA ALA A 12 10.93 -15.42 -3.44
C ALA A 12 10.15 -15.06 -2.18
N GLN A 13 10.76 -15.24 -1.00
CA GLN A 13 10.17 -14.85 0.28
C GLN A 13 9.87 -13.34 0.34
N ALA A 14 10.79 -12.50 -0.12
CA ALA A 14 10.60 -11.05 -0.18
C ALA A 14 9.44 -10.67 -1.12
N ALA A 15 9.31 -11.35 -2.26
CA ALA A 15 8.21 -11.13 -3.20
C ALA A 15 6.85 -11.55 -2.60
N ASP A 16 6.80 -12.67 -1.87
CA ASP A 16 5.59 -13.13 -1.17
C ASP A 16 5.19 -12.19 -0.03
N GLN A 17 6.17 -11.72 0.75
CA GLN A 17 5.94 -10.71 1.78
C GLN A 17 5.46 -9.38 1.18
N GLY A 18 6.00 -9.00 0.02
CA GLY A 18 5.53 -7.86 -0.77
C GLY A 18 4.06 -8.00 -1.17
N ASN A 19 3.65 -9.17 -1.68
CA ASN A 19 2.25 -9.45 -2.02
C ASN A 19 1.31 -9.34 -0.80
N SER A 20 1.73 -9.90 0.35
CA SER A 20 0.97 -9.79 1.60
C SER A 20 0.80 -8.33 2.03
N THR A 21 1.89 -7.55 1.98
CA THR A 21 1.88 -6.13 2.30
C THR A 21 0.96 -5.35 1.37
N LEU A 22 0.98 -5.67 0.07
CA LEU A 22 0.13 -5.03 -0.94
C LEU A 22 -1.36 -5.28 -0.65
N ASN A 23 -1.73 -6.49 -0.24
CA ASN A 23 -3.11 -6.81 0.17
C ASN A 23 -3.54 -6.01 1.41
N GLN A 24 -2.65 -5.84 2.38
CA GLN A 24 -2.92 -5.00 3.56
C GLN A 24 -3.10 -3.52 3.17
N ILE A 25 -2.28 -3.01 2.25
CA ILE A 25 -2.42 -1.64 1.74
C ILE A 25 -3.76 -1.46 1.00
N ARG A 26 -4.17 -2.43 0.17
CA ARG A 26 -5.47 -2.39 -0.50
C ARG A 26 -6.63 -2.34 0.50
N SER A 27 -6.59 -3.18 1.53
CA SER A 27 -7.59 -3.12 2.61
C SER A 27 -7.57 -1.78 3.35
N ALA A 28 -6.38 -1.20 3.59
CA ALA A 28 -6.27 0.13 4.21
C ALA A 28 -6.86 1.24 3.32
N ILE A 29 -6.72 1.16 2.00
CA ILE A 29 -7.34 2.09 1.04
C ILE A 29 -8.86 2.00 1.15
N GLU A 30 -9.43 0.79 1.10
CA GLU A 30 -10.88 0.56 1.22
C GLU A 30 -11.43 1.10 2.55
N ASN A 31 -10.73 0.81 3.66
CA ASN A 31 -11.11 1.34 4.98
C ASN A 31 -11.04 2.86 5.02
N THR A 32 -10.05 3.47 4.36
CA THR A 32 -9.92 4.93 4.26
C THR A 32 -11.07 5.54 3.43
N GLU A 33 -11.53 4.87 2.38
CA GLU A 33 -12.71 5.31 1.62
C GLU A 33 -13.99 5.27 2.46
N GLN A 34 -14.15 4.25 3.32
CA GLN A 34 -15.28 4.20 4.25
C GLN A 34 -15.22 5.36 5.25
N VAL A 35 -14.04 5.70 5.76
CA VAL A 35 -13.85 6.87 6.63
C VAL A 35 -14.22 8.16 5.90
N LEU A 36 -13.75 8.36 4.66
CA LEU A 36 -14.10 9.53 3.85
C LEU A 36 -15.61 9.65 3.62
N THR A 37 -16.27 8.54 3.33
CA THR A 37 -17.72 8.49 3.13
C THR A 37 -18.46 8.96 4.39
N ARG A 38 -18.05 8.47 5.57
CA ARG A 38 -18.63 8.88 6.86
C ARG A 38 -18.35 10.36 7.15
N LEU A 39 -17.12 10.83 6.95
CA LEU A 39 -16.75 12.23 7.21
C LEU A 39 -17.54 13.19 6.31
N ARG A 40 -17.72 12.86 5.03
CA ARG A 40 -18.49 13.68 4.07
C ARG A 40 -19.98 13.72 4.44
N ALA A 41 -20.55 12.63 4.92
CA ALA A 41 -21.92 12.61 5.42
C ALA A 41 -22.11 13.55 6.62
N VAL A 42 -21.15 13.59 7.56
CA VAL A 42 -21.19 14.51 8.71
C VAL A 42 -20.91 15.96 8.29
N ALA A 43 -20.03 16.18 7.31
CA ALA A 43 -19.70 17.52 6.80
C ALA A 43 -20.94 18.22 6.22
N ALA A 44 -21.79 17.49 5.49
CA ALA A 44 -23.01 18.00 4.87
C ALA A 44 -23.99 18.62 5.90
N GLY A 45 -23.97 18.16 7.16
CA GLY A 45 -24.84 18.65 8.22
C GLY A 45 -24.25 19.76 9.10
N THR A 46 -22.96 20.07 8.98
CA THR A 46 -22.26 20.91 9.98
C THR A 46 -21.47 22.08 9.39
N GLY A 47 -20.86 21.94 8.21
CA GLY A 47 -19.95 22.94 7.65
C GLY A 47 -18.71 23.24 8.52
N HIS A 48 -18.39 22.40 9.52
CA HIS A 48 -17.36 22.71 10.52
C HIS A 48 -15.94 22.52 9.95
N PRO A 49 -15.03 23.49 10.11
CA PRO A 49 -13.70 23.47 9.47
C PRO A 49 -12.83 22.28 9.89
N LYS A 50 -12.99 21.76 11.11
CA LYS A 50 -12.27 20.55 11.55
C LYS A 50 -12.67 19.28 10.80
N ILE A 51 -13.91 19.19 10.31
CA ILE A 51 -14.34 18.06 9.50
C ILE A 51 -13.70 18.17 8.11
N ALA A 52 -13.65 19.38 7.52
CA ALA A 52 -12.92 19.61 6.27
C ALA A 52 -11.44 19.26 6.41
N GLU A 53 -10.79 19.63 7.52
CA GLU A 53 -9.41 19.23 7.81
C GLU A 53 -9.26 17.70 7.88
N ALA A 54 -10.18 17.01 8.56
CA ALA A 54 -10.16 15.54 8.66
C ALA A 54 -10.35 14.86 7.29
N ILE A 55 -11.24 15.38 6.44
CA ILE A 55 -11.44 14.90 5.06
C ILE A 55 -10.15 15.05 4.26
N ASN A 56 -9.54 16.25 4.27
CA ASN A 56 -8.30 16.52 3.54
C ASN A 56 -7.15 15.60 4.01
N ARG A 57 -7.06 15.29 5.30
CA ARG A 57 -6.08 14.34 5.83
C ARG A 57 -6.35 12.92 5.33
N ALA A 58 -7.60 12.45 5.36
CA ALA A 58 -7.96 11.13 4.89
C ALA A 58 -7.75 10.96 3.37
N GLU A 59 -8.00 12.01 2.56
CA GLU A 59 -7.69 12.02 1.13
C GLU A 59 -6.18 11.90 0.87
N GLN A 60 -5.36 12.65 1.61
CA GLN A 60 -3.90 12.53 1.54
C GLN A 60 -3.41 11.13 1.97
N THR A 61 -4.02 10.54 2.99
CA THR A 61 -3.70 9.16 3.40
C THR A 61 -3.98 8.18 2.28
N LYS A 62 -5.17 8.25 1.64
CA LYS A 62 -5.51 7.39 0.50
C LYS A 62 -4.50 7.53 -0.65
N GLN A 63 -4.11 8.77 -0.97
CA GLN A 63 -3.12 9.04 -2.01
C GLN A 63 -1.78 8.36 -1.68
N ARG A 64 -1.27 8.56 -0.46
CA ARG A 64 0.01 7.95 -0.01
C ARG A 64 -0.04 6.42 0.04
N LEU A 65 -1.18 5.84 0.42
CA LEU A 65 -1.36 4.39 0.38
C LEU A 65 -1.33 3.86 -1.07
N THR A 66 -1.90 4.59 -2.02
CA THR A 66 -1.87 4.22 -3.45
C THR A 66 -0.45 4.27 -4.01
N GLU A 67 0.33 5.30 -3.63
CA GLU A 67 1.76 5.40 -3.94
C GLU A 67 2.55 4.24 -3.32
N ALA A 68 2.30 3.93 -2.04
CA ALA A 68 2.92 2.82 -1.35
C ALA A 68 2.62 1.48 -2.03
N ALA A 69 1.38 1.23 -2.47
CA ALA A 69 1.02 0.04 -3.22
C ALA A 69 1.85 -0.11 -4.50
N THR A 70 2.00 1.00 -5.25
CA THR A 70 2.82 1.04 -6.47
C THR A 70 4.29 0.73 -6.18
N MET A 71 4.85 1.33 -5.13
CA MET A 71 6.26 1.09 -4.75
C MET A 71 6.50 -0.36 -4.30
N ILE A 72 5.61 -0.94 -3.50
CA ILE A 72 5.70 -2.34 -3.07
C ILE A 72 5.58 -3.29 -4.26
N GLN A 73 4.66 -3.00 -5.19
CA GLN A 73 4.54 -3.79 -6.42
C GLN A 73 5.83 -3.74 -7.25
N GLY A 74 6.44 -2.56 -7.41
CA GLY A 74 7.71 -2.39 -8.11
C GLY A 74 8.86 -3.17 -7.45
N SER A 75 8.94 -3.15 -6.12
CA SER A 75 9.94 -3.93 -5.35
C SER A 75 9.80 -5.44 -5.59
N ALA A 76 8.56 -5.96 -5.55
CA ALA A 76 8.29 -7.37 -5.81
C ALA A 76 8.63 -7.78 -7.26
N VAL A 77 8.39 -6.90 -8.23
CA VAL A 77 8.79 -7.12 -9.64
C VAL A 77 10.30 -7.18 -9.76
N ALA A 78 11.02 -6.19 -9.21
CA ALA A 78 12.48 -6.15 -9.24
C ALA A 78 13.12 -7.39 -8.58
N ALA A 79 12.56 -7.86 -7.46
CA ALA A 79 13.02 -9.08 -6.79
C ALA A 79 12.85 -10.33 -7.68
N ARG A 80 11.72 -10.46 -8.39
CA ARG A 80 11.46 -11.56 -9.33
C ARG A 80 12.36 -11.48 -10.56
N GLU A 81 12.56 -10.29 -11.11
CA GLU A 81 13.48 -10.07 -12.23
C GLU A 81 14.91 -10.50 -11.86
N TYR A 82 15.38 -10.12 -10.67
CA TYR A 82 16.70 -10.54 -10.21
C TYR A 82 16.78 -12.05 -9.98
N ALA A 83 15.74 -12.68 -9.43
CA ALA A 83 15.68 -14.13 -9.30
C ALA A 83 15.79 -14.85 -10.66
N ASN A 84 15.13 -14.33 -11.70
CA ASN A 84 15.20 -14.87 -13.06
C ASN A 84 16.59 -14.71 -13.70
N VAL A 85 17.30 -13.61 -13.40
CA VAL A 85 18.69 -13.39 -13.87
C VAL A 85 19.66 -14.41 -13.27
N LEU A 86 19.38 -14.91 -12.06
CA LEU A 86 20.21 -15.92 -11.39
C LEU A 86 20.04 -17.35 -11.98
N GLY A 87 19.20 -17.53 -13.00
CA GLY A 87 18.90 -18.82 -13.66
C GLY A 87 18.08 -19.74 -12.79
#